data_AF-A0A2E4PS64-F1
#
_entry.id   AF-A0A2E4PS64-F1
#
_cell.length_a   1.000
_cell.length_b   1.000
_cell.length_c   1.000
_cell.angle_alpha   90.00
_cell.angle_beta   90.00
_cell.angle_gamma   90.00
#
_symmetry.space_group_name_H-M   'P 1'
#
loop_
_entity.id
_entity.type
_entity.pdbx_description
1 polymer ?
#
loop_
_entity_poly.entity_id
_entity_poly.type
_entity_poly.pdbx_seq_one_letter_code
_entity_poly.pdbx_strand_id
1 'polypeptide(L)'
;MFEDYFRQYALLAIFGLAAVSVPVGMLMMSYLAQFVRVRPSRPTAVKESAYEGGMPPLSDRPARFNFRYYHYALLFVVFDVETVFLFPWAVKYGVMSQQFGFAALVAVGVFLIVVTFAYAYAWRKRALEWVTN
;
A
#
# COMPACT_ATOMS: atom_id res chain seq x y z
N MET A 1 -26.82 -10.41 16.83
CA MET A 1 -25.93 -10.89 15.74
C MET A 1 -25.98 -9.96 14.53
N PHE A 2 -27.03 -9.97 13.69
CA PHE A 2 -27.07 -9.09 12.49
C PHE A 2 -27.01 -7.60 12.84
N GLU A 3 -27.75 -7.17 13.86
CA GLU A 3 -27.70 -5.77 14.33
C GLU A 3 -26.30 -5.36 14.82
N ASP A 4 -25.56 -6.27 15.46
CA ASP A 4 -24.18 -6.01 15.92
C ASP A 4 -23.22 -5.88 14.74
N TYR A 5 -23.36 -6.72 13.71
CA TYR A 5 -22.59 -6.60 12.47
C TYR A 5 -22.87 -5.27 11.78
N PHE A 6 -24.14 -4.91 11.57
CA PHE A 6 -24.50 -3.64 10.94
C PHE A 6 -24.00 -2.46 11.76
N ARG A 7 -24.06 -2.53 13.10
CA ARG A 7 -23.49 -1.50 13.97
C ARG A 7 -21.98 -1.38 13.82
N GLN A 8 -21.23 -2.49 13.82
CA GLN A 8 -19.78 -2.46 13.67
C GLN A 8 -19.35 -1.92 12.30
N TYR A 9 -19.96 -2.39 11.21
CA TYR A 9 -19.66 -1.88 9.87
C TYR A 9 -20.11 -0.43 9.69
N ALA A 10 -21.23 -0.03 10.28
CA ALA A 10 -21.65 1.37 10.30
C ALA A 10 -20.65 2.25 11.05
N LEU A 11 -20.13 1.81 12.20
CA LEU A 11 -19.07 2.52 12.93
C LEU A 11 -17.78 2.63 12.10
N LEU A 12 -17.37 1.56 11.42
CA LEU A 12 -16.22 1.61 10.50
C LEU A 12 -16.46 2.58 9.34
N ALA A 13 -17.67 2.60 8.78
CA ALA A 13 -18.03 3.52 7.71
C ALA A 13 -18.04 4.97 8.20
N ILE A 14 -18.61 5.26 9.38
CA ILE A 14 -18.60 6.59 10.00
C ILE A 14 -17.16 7.03 10.27
N PHE A 15 -16.30 6.13 10.78
CA PHE A 15 -14.89 6.42 11.00
C PHE A 15 -14.16 6.72 9.68
N GLY A 16 -14.40 5.93 8.63
CA GLY A 16 -13.85 6.18 7.30
C GLY A 16 -14.31 7.52 6.72
N LEU A 17 -15.59 7.85 6.88
CA LEU A 17 -16.16 9.14 6.48
C LEU A 17 -15.52 10.30 7.26
N ALA A 18 -15.31 10.15 8.57
CA ALA A 18 -14.61 11.14 9.38
C ALA A 18 -13.14 11.31 8.95
N ALA A 19 -12.45 10.20 8.69
CA ALA A 19 -11.05 10.19 8.26
C ALA A 19 -10.85 10.92 6.91
N VAL A 20 -11.84 10.86 6.00
CA VAL A 20 -11.82 11.60 4.73
C VAL A 20 -12.34 13.02 4.89
N SER A 21 -13.39 13.24 5.69
CA SER A 21 -14.03 14.56 5.82
C SER A 21 -13.13 15.58 6.51
N VAL A 22 -12.27 15.16 7.45
CA VAL A 22 -11.32 16.05 8.12
C VAL A 22 -10.31 16.67 7.13
N PRO A 23 -9.49 15.91 6.37
CA PRO A 23 -8.55 16.50 5.41
C PRO A 23 -9.26 17.26 4.29
N VAL A 24 -10.40 16.75 3.80
CA VAL A 24 -11.21 17.47 2.80
C VAL A 24 -11.70 18.80 3.37
N GLY A 25 -12.21 18.81 4.60
CA GLY A 25 -12.65 20.00 5.31
C GLY A 25 -11.52 21.00 5.52
N MET A 26 -10.32 20.54 5.89
CA MET A 26 -9.13 21.40 6.01
C MET A 26 -8.74 22.05 4.67
N LEU A 27 -8.75 21.28 3.58
CA LEU A 27 -8.47 21.79 2.24
C LEU A 27 -9.54 22.79 1.78
N MET A 28 -10.82 22.49 2.02
CA MET A 28 -11.94 23.38 1.72
C MET A 28 -11.86 24.69 2.52
N MET A 29 -11.54 24.62 3.81
CA MET A 29 -11.33 25.80 4.65
C MET A 29 -10.15 26.65 4.16
N SER A 30 -9.04 26.03 3.76
CA SER A 30 -7.90 26.74 3.14
C SER A 30 -8.29 27.43 1.83
N TYR A 31 -9.11 26.78 1.00
CA TYR A 31 -9.63 27.34 -0.23
C TYR A 31 -10.58 28.53 0.03
N LEU A 32 -11.51 28.40 0.98
CA LEU A 32 -12.41 29.48 1.40
C LEU A 32 -11.65 30.66 2.03
N ALA A 33 -10.59 30.39 2.79
CA ALA A 33 -9.73 31.42 3.36
C ALA A 33 -9.05 32.27 2.26
N GLN A 34 -8.82 31.71 1.07
CA GLN A 34 -8.35 32.48 -0.09
C GLN A 34 -9.43 33.45 -0.59
N PHE A 35 -10.70 33.03 -0.64
CA PHE A 35 -11.83 33.86 -1.06
C PHE A 35 -12.05 35.06 -0.12
N VAL A 36 -11.97 34.83 1.20
CA VAL A 36 -12.13 35.87 2.22
C VAL A 36 -10.84 36.70 2.43
N ARG A 37 -9.83 36.52 1.56
CA ARG A 37 -8.53 37.25 1.58
C ARG A 37 -7.69 37.04 2.85
N VAL A 38 -7.99 36.02 3.65
CA VAL A 38 -7.16 35.60 4.79
C VAL A 38 -5.90 34.89 4.30
N ARG A 39 -6.02 34.06 3.27
CA ARG A 39 -4.88 33.43 2.57
C ARG A 39 -4.52 34.25 1.32
N PRO A 40 -3.34 34.90 1.26
CA PRO A 40 -2.94 35.65 0.08
C PRO A 40 -2.77 34.73 -1.14
N SER A 41 -3.36 35.12 -2.27
CA SER A 41 -3.11 34.47 -3.57
C SER A 41 -2.21 35.36 -4.42
N ARG A 42 -0.97 34.91 -4.64
CA ARG A 42 0.03 35.60 -5.49
C ARG A 42 0.71 34.57 -6.41
N PRO A 43 -0.03 34.00 -7.38
CA PRO A 43 0.54 33.10 -8.37
C PRO A 43 1.55 33.88 -9.22
N THR A 44 2.69 33.26 -9.48
CA THR A 44 3.72 33.76 -10.40
C THR A 44 4.27 32.57 -11.18
N ALA A 45 4.71 32.78 -12.42
CA ALA A 45 5.24 31.70 -13.25
C ALA A 45 6.36 30.90 -12.54
N VAL A 46 7.19 31.56 -11.74
CA VAL A 46 8.27 30.94 -10.95
C VAL A 46 7.75 30.09 -9.77
N LYS A 47 6.61 30.44 -9.15
CA LYS A 47 6.01 29.64 -8.06
C LYS A 47 5.26 28.41 -8.59
N GLU A 48 4.82 28.46 -9.83
CA GLU A 48 4.09 27.39 -10.50
C GLU A 48 5.02 26.45 -11.29
N SER A 49 6.26 26.87 -11.55
CA SER A 49 7.28 26.01 -12.17
C SER A 49 7.78 24.92 -11.21
N ALA A 50 8.22 23.79 -11.77
CA ALA A 50 8.85 22.72 -11.02
C ALA A 50 10.09 23.22 -10.26
N TYR A 51 10.27 22.73 -9.03
CA TYR A 51 11.41 23.12 -8.20
C TYR A 51 12.68 22.40 -8.64
N GLU A 52 13.65 23.13 -9.19
CA GLU A 52 14.96 22.63 -9.67
C GLU A 52 16.11 23.51 -9.15
N GLY A 53 16.10 23.81 -7.84
CA GLY A 53 17.19 24.55 -7.18
C GLY A 53 17.40 26.00 -7.68
N GLY A 54 16.45 26.57 -8.43
CA GLY A 54 16.55 27.91 -9.02
C GLY A 54 16.88 27.92 -10.52
N MET A 55 17.12 26.76 -11.12
CA MET A 55 17.33 26.60 -12.56
C MET A 55 16.05 26.11 -13.25
N PRO A 56 15.84 26.41 -14.53
CA PRO A 56 14.76 25.78 -15.29
C PRO A 56 15.01 24.26 -15.38
N PRO A 57 13.95 23.43 -15.42
CA PRO A 57 14.09 21.99 -15.53
C PRO A 57 14.88 21.61 -16.77
N LEU A 58 15.81 20.66 -16.63
CA LEU A 58 16.71 20.23 -17.70
C LEU A 58 15.98 19.56 -18.88
N SER A 59 14.78 19.03 -18.65
CA SER A 59 14.01 18.29 -19.65
C SER A 59 12.52 18.27 -19.31
N ASP A 60 11.68 18.56 -20.30
CA ASP A 60 10.22 18.40 -20.22
C ASP A 60 9.78 16.92 -20.26
N ARG A 61 10.70 16.00 -20.58
CA ARG A 61 10.42 14.56 -20.62
C ARG A 61 10.47 13.98 -19.21
N PRO A 62 9.47 13.19 -18.80
CA PRO A 62 9.53 12.46 -17.54
C PRO A 62 10.74 11.54 -17.53
N ALA A 63 11.37 11.41 -16.36
CA ALA A 63 12.45 10.45 -16.16
C ALA A 63 11.98 9.06 -16.62
N ARG A 64 12.88 8.30 -17.28
CA ARG A 64 12.56 6.93 -17.69
C ARG A 64 12.24 6.12 -16.44
N PHE A 65 11.05 5.54 -16.39
CA PHE A 65 10.66 4.69 -15.27
C PHE A 65 11.61 3.50 -15.19
N ASN A 66 12.22 3.30 -14.02
CA ASN A 66 13.15 2.21 -13.83
C ASN A 66 12.38 0.90 -13.65
N PHE A 67 12.64 -0.10 -14.49
CA PHE A 67 11.99 -1.42 -14.39
C PHE A 67 12.29 -2.15 -13.07
N ARG A 68 13.23 -1.67 -12.25
CA ARG A 68 13.48 -2.18 -10.89
C ARG A 68 12.23 -2.12 -10.00
N TYR A 69 11.42 -1.06 -10.08
CA TYR A 69 10.19 -0.95 -9.29
C TYR A 69 9.18 -2.07 -9.59
N TYR A 70 9.17 -2.57 -10.83
CA TYR A 70 8.27 -3.65 -11.24
C TYR A 70 8.54 -4.95 -10.47
N HIS A 71 9.81 -5.31 -10.29
CA HIS A 71 10.17 -6.55 -9.58
C HIS A 71 9.72 -6.53 -8.12
N TYR A 72 9.88 -5.39 -7.43
CA TYR A 72 9.39 -5.24 -6.06
C TYR A 72 7.87 -5.28 -5.98
N ALA A 73 7.16 -4.58 -6.88
CA ALA A 73 5.70 -4.59 -6.90
C ALA A 73 5.15 -5.99 -7.20
N LEU A 74 5.73 -6.71 -8.16
CA LEU A 74 5.33 -8.07 -8.50
C LEU A 74 5.54 -9.03 -7.32
N LEU A 75 6.72 -8.99 -6.69
CA LEU A 75 7.00 -9.83 -5.52
C LEU A 75 6.09 -9.50 -4.35
N PHE A 76 5.82 -8.21 -4.10
CA PHE A 76 4.87 -7.78 -3.07
C PHE A 76 3.47 -8.39 -3.30
N VAL A 77 2.94 -8.34 -4.53
CA VAL A 77 1.63 -8.92 -4.84
C VAL A 77 1.62 -10.44 -4.62
N VAL A 78 2.69 -11.15 -4.98
CA VAL A 78 2.82 -12.60 -4.75
C VAL A 78 2.80 -12.92 -3.25
N PHE A 79 3.56 -12.18 -2.45
CA PHE A 79 3.55 -12.33 -0.99
C PHE A 79 2.21 -11.94 -0.36
N ASP A 80 1.55 -10.89 -0.86
CA ASP A 80 0.23 -10.49 -0.36
C ASP A 80 -0.79 -11.63 -0.55
N VAL A 81 -0.81 -12.24 -1.75
CA VAL A 81 -1.64 -13.41 -2.05
C VAL A 81 -1.30 -14.60 -1.14
N GLU A 82 -0.03 -14.84 -0.83
CA GLU A 82 0.38 -15.87 0.13
C GLU A 82 -0.27 -15.65 1.50
N THR A 83 -0.22 -14.40 2.02
CA THR A 83 -0.81 -14.09 3.33
C THR A 83 -2.32 -14.30 3.36
N VAL A 84 -3.02 -14.03 2.25
CA VAL A 84 -4.46 -14.31 2.11
C VAL A 84 -4.77 -15.80 2.34
N PHE A 85 -3.88 -16.72 1.95
CA PHE A 85 -4.02 -18.15 2.23
C PHE A 85 -3.62 -18.53 3.66
N LEU A 86 -2.63 -17.85 4.23
CA LEU A 86 -2.15 -18.13 5.58
C LEU A 86 -3.12 -17.64 6.66
N PHE A 87 -3.82 -16.52 6.46
CA PHE A 87 -4.72 -15.94 7.48
C PHE A 87 -5.85 -16.88 7.91
N PRO A 88 -6.62 -17.51 7.02
CA PRO A 88 -7.67 -18.45 7.42
C PRO A 88 -7.13 -19.62 8.25
N TRP A 89 -5.97 -20.18 7.86
CA TRP A 89 -5.31 -21.23 8.61
C TRP A 89 -4.86 -20.75 9.99
N ALA A 90 -4.21 -19.58 10.08
CA ALA A 90 -3.71 -19.03 11.33
C ALA A 90 -4.85 -18.72 12.32
N VAL A 91 -5.94 -18.10 11.85
CA VAL A 91 -7.10 -17.76 12.69
C VAL A 91 -7.85 -19.00 13.16
N LYS A 92 -7.87 -20.08 12.36
CA LYS A 92 -8.57 -21.34 12.68
C LYS A 92 -7.64 -22.48 13.09
N TYR A 93 -6.40 -22.18 13.45
CA TYR A 93 -5.39 -23.20 13.76
C TYR A 93 -5.87 -24.22 14.81
N GLY A 94 -6.53 -23.77 15.88
CA GLY A 94 -7.05 -24.67 16.92
C GLY A 94 -8.12 -25.65 16.41
N VAL A 95 -9.02 -25.21 15.52
CA VAL A 95 -10.07 -26.06 14.95
C VAL A 95 -9.50 -26.99 13.87
N MET A 96 -8.64 -26.45 13.00
CA MET A 96 -7.98 -27.23 11.96
C MET A 96 -7.03 -28.28 12.53
N SER A 97 -6.30 -27.97 13.61
CA SER A 97 -5.43 -28.94 14.27
C SER A 97 -6.22 -30.05 14.99
N GLN A 98 -7.44 -29.79 15.46
CA GLN A 98 -8.31 -30.85 15.98
C GLN A 98 -8.86 -31.76 14.89
N GLN A 99 -9.24 -31.20 13.74
CA GLN A 99 -9.84 -31.96 12.64
C GLN A 99 -8.81 -32.71 11.78
N PHE A 100 -7.67 -32.06 11.49
CA PHE A 100 -6.64 -32.56 10.57
C PHE A 100 -5.31 -32.87 11.26
N GLY A 101 -5.17 -32.54 12.54
CA GLY A 101 -3.97 -32.86 13.30
C GLY A 101 -2.70 -32.23 12.72
N PHE A 102 -1.63 -33.02 12.77
CA PHE A 102 -0.32 -32.66 12.22
C PHE A 102 -0.33 -32.43 10.70
N ALA A 103 -1.29 -33.01 9.96
CA ALA A 103 -1.34 -32.88 8.51
C ALA A 103 -1.59 -31.43 8.06
N ALA A 104 -2.37 -30.65 8.81
CA ALA A 104 -2.59 -29.23 8.52
C ALA A 104 -1.30 -28.41 8.65
N LEU A 105 -0.46 -28.73 9.65
CA LEU A 105 0.84 -28.07 9.82
C LEU A 105 1.79 -28.43 8.69
N VAL A 106 1.83 -29.70 8.28
CA VAL A 106 2.65 -30.15 7.15
C VAL A 106 2.22 -29.48 5.84
N ALA A 107 0.92 -29.39 5.57
CA ALA A 107 0.40 -28.76 4.36
C ALA A 107 0.83 -27.28 4.25
N VAL A 108 0.71 -26.53 5.34
CA VAL A 108 1.16 -25.13 5.38
C VAL A 108 2.68 -25.03 5.33
N GLY A 109 3.41 -25.93 5.98
CA GLY A 109 4.86 -26.00 5.88
C GLY A 109 5.33 -26.23 4.44
N VAL A 110 4.71 -27.17 3.72
CA VAL A 110 5.01 -27.42 2.30
C VAL A 110 4.69 -26.20 1.44
N PHE A 111 3.54 -25.55 1.67
CA PHE A 111 3.16 -24.31 0.98
C PHE A 111 4.21 -23.20 1.17
N LEU A 112 4.59 -22.92 2.42
CA LEU A 112 5.61 -21.92 2.76
C LEU A 112 6.96 -22.25 2.12
N ILE A 113 7.36 -23.53 2.14
CA ILE A 113 8.61 -23.98 1.51
C ILE A 113 8.60 -23.67 0.01
N VAL A 114 7.52 -24.02 -0.70
CA VAL A 114 7.40 -23.81 -2.14
C VAL A 114 7.51 -22.31 -2.48
N VAL A 115 6.81 -21.45 -1.74
CA VAL A 115 6.86 -19.99 -1.97
C VAL A 115 8.22 -19.41 -1.60
N THR A 116 8.81 -19.85 -0.50
CA THR A 116 10.17 -19.43 -0.08
C THR A 116 11.21 -19.83 -1.12
N PHE A 117 11.07 -20.99 -1.76
CA PHE A 117 11.94 -21.39 -2.88
C PHE A 117 11.80 -20.46 -4.08
N ALA A 118 10.58 -20.06 -4.44
CA ALA A 118 10.35 -19.08 -5.51
C ALA A 118 11.00 -17.73 -5.19
N TYR A 119 10.92 -17.27 -3.94
CA TYR A 119 11.59 -16.06 -3.48
C TYR A 119 13.12 -16.18 -3.51
N ALA A 120 13.67 -17.28 -3.02
CA ALA A 120 15.10 -17.55 -3.08
C ALA A 120 15.62 -17.58 -4.52
N TYR A 121 14.84 -18.11 -5.46
CA TYR A 121 15.14 -18.05 -6.89
C TYR A 121 15.18 -16.60 -7.41
N ALA A 122 14.16 -15.79 -7.08
CA ALA A 122 14.11 -14.38 -7.47
C ALA A 122 15.31 -13.59 -6.92
N TRP A 123 15.70 -13.86 -5.67
CA TRP A 123 16.91 -13.30 -5.06
C TRP A 123 18.16 -13.72 -5.83
N ARG A 124 18.32 -15.01 -6.15
CA ARG A 124 19.47 -15.50 -6.90
C ARG A 124 19.54 -14.91 -8.31
N LYS A 125 18.40 -14.56 -8.91
CA LYS A 125 18.30 -13.85 -10.19
C LYS A 125 18.52 -12.34 -10.10
N ARG A 126 18.91 -11.82 -8.92
CA ARG A 126 19.18 -10.40 -8.69
C ARG A 126 17.97 -9.48 -8.93
N ALA A 127 16.75 -10.02 -8.90
CA ALA A 127 15.52 -9.26 -9.07
C ALA A 127 15.28 -8.24 -7.92
N LEU A 128 15.98 -8.42 -6.80
CA LEU A 128 15.92 -7.61 -5.59
C LEU A 128 17.11 -6.65 -5.43
N GLU A 129 17.98 -6.54 -6.42
CA GLU A 129 19.13 -5.64 -6.36
C GLU A 129 18.73 -4.21 -6.75
N TRP A 130 18.89 -3.27 -5.81
CA TRP A 130 18.62 -1.85 -6.04
C TRP A 130 19.78 -1.14 -6.75
N VAL A 131 21.01 -1.45 -6.33
CA VAL A 131 22.25 -0.92 -6.90
C VAL A 131 23.00 -2.09 -7.51
N THR A 132 23.15 -2.06 -8.82
CA THR A 132 24.07 -2.97 -9.51
C THR A 132 25.41 -2.25 -9.54
N ASN A 133 26.41 -2.76 -8.82
CA ASN A 133 27.80 -2.38 -9.04
C ASN A 133 28.29 -2.89 -10.40
#